data_AF-A0A822FZ21-F1
#
_entry.id   AF-A0A822FZ21-F1
#
_cell.length_a   1.000
_cell.length_b   1.000
_cell.length_c   1.000
_cell.angle_alpha   90.00
_cell.angle_beta   90.00
_cell.angle_gamma   90.00
#
_symmetry.space_group_name_H-M   'P 1'
#
loop_
_entity.id
_entity.type
_entity.pdbx_description
1 polymer ?
#
loop_
_entity_poly.entity_id
_entity_poly.type
_entity_poly.pdbx_seq_one_letter_code
_entity_poly.pdbx_strand_id
1 'polypeptide(L)' 'GSWSQVLSRTLYKTDSVDDQVKIVAVDLQTMAPLPGVIQIKGDITKRSTIEEILGCFKTSDNQMNKADLVICDGAPDVTG' A
#
# COMPACT_ATOMS: atom_id res chain seq x y z
N GLY A 1 0.76 7.16 7.80
CA GLY A 1 0.93 7.25 6.33
C GLY A 1 2.03 8.21 5.83
N SER A 2 3.06 8.56 6.62
CA SER A 2 4.15 9.44 6.16
C SER A 2 4.94 8.82 4.99
N TRP A 3 5.32 7.54 5.10
CA TRP A 3 6.01 6.81 4.02
C TRP A 3 5.20 6.69 2.73
N SER A 4 3.87 6.49 2.83
CA SER A 4 2.99 6.44 1.65
C SER A 4 2.99 7.77 0.89
N GLN A 5 3.10 8.91 1.58
CA GLN A 5 3.25 10.22 0.93
C GLN A 5 4.61 10.36 0.25
N VAL A 6 5.70 9.87 0.86
CA VAL A 6 7.04 9.88 0.26
C VAL A 6 7.05 9.03 -1.02
N LEU A 7 6.47 7.83 -0.97
CA LEU A 7 6.36 6.94 -2.14
C LEU A 7 5.53 7.56 -3.25
N SER A 8 4.33 8.06 -2.94
CA SER A 8 3.45 8.71 -3.93
C SER A 8 4.16 9.89 -4.60
N ARG A 9 4.83 10.75 -3.83
CA ARG A 9 5.61 11.88 -4.38
C ARG A 9 6.83 11.46 -5.18
N THR A 10 7.42 10.29 -4.92
CA THR A 10 8.65 9.86 -5.59
C THR A 10 8.33 9.13 -6.90
N LEU A 11 7.30 8.29 -6.89
CA LEU A 11 6.92 7.47 -8.03
C LEU A 11 6.08 8.24 -9.05
N TYR A 12 5.22 9.15 -8.61
CA TYR A 12 4.36 9.96 -9.51
C TYR A 12 4.98 11.31 -9.91
N LYS A 13 6.28 11.53 -9.69
CA LYS A 13 7.01 12.74 -10.10
C LYS A 13 7.43 12.75 -11.58
N THR A 14 7.40 11.59 -12.22
CA THR A 14 7.64 11.41 -13.65
C THR A 14 6.26 11.32 -14.32
N ASP A 15 5.96 12.29 -15.20
CA ASP A 15 4.64 12.70 -15.75
C ASP A 15 3.79 11.66 -16.51
N SER A 16 3.94 10.39 -16.21
CA SER A 16 2.97 9.36 -16.58
C SER A 16 2.63 8.61 -15.31
N VAL A 17 1.38 8.73 -14.86
CA VAL A 17 0.77 7.74 -13.96
C VAL A 17 0.83 6.43 -14.75
N ASP A 18 1.95 5.74 -14.62
CA ASP A 18 2.12 4.44 -15.22
C ASP A 18 1.14 3.53 -14.48
N ASP A 19 0.17 2.98 -15.21
CA ASP A 19 -0.83 2.04 -14.67
C ASP A 19 -0.15 0.81 -14.02
N GLN A 20 1.15 0.62 -14.24
CA GLN A 20 1.96 -0.38 -13.57
C GLN A 20 2.31 -0.02 -12.11
N VAL A 21 2.33 1.26 -11.74
CA VAL A 21 2.71 1.68 -10.38
C VAL A 21 1.51 1.59 -9.45
N LYS A 22 1.57 0.61 -8.55
CA LYS A 22 0.55 0.36 -7.51
C LYS A 22 1.14 0.55 -6.12
N ILE A 23 0.61 1.49 -5.35
CA ILE A 23 0.96 1.68 -3.94
C ILE A 23 -0.22 1.23 -3.08
N VAL A 24 0.00 0.21 -2.23
CA VAL A 24 -0.99 -0.26 -1.26
C VAL A 24 -0.48 0.06 0.14
N ALA A 25 -1.28 0.79 0.91
CA ALA A 25 -0.98 1.14 2.31
C ALA A 25 -1.99 0.46 3.23
N VAL A 26 -1.49 -0.24 4.25
CA VAL A 26 -2.32 -0.98 5.20
C VAL A 26 -2.06 -0.48 6.61
N ASP A 27 -3.13 -0.18 7.35
CA ASP A 27 -3.06 0.28 8.73
C ASP A 27 -4.30 -0.22 9.50
N LEU A 28 -4.18 -0.38 10.83
CA LEU A 28 -5.32 -0.67 11.70
C LEU A 28 -6.25 0.56 11.82
N GLN A 29 -5.67 1.76 11.70
CA GLN A 29 -6.37 3.02 11.77
C GLN A 29 -6.77 3.54 10.39
N THR A 30 -7.82 4.35 10.34
CA THR A 30 -8.22 5.01 9.09
C THR A 30 -7.21 6.10 8.73
N MET A 31 -6.71 6.09 7.50
CA MET A 31 -5.83 7.14 6.97
C MET A 31 -6.61 8.13 6.10
N ALA A 32 -6.08 9.36 5.98
CA ALA A 32 -6.61 10.34 5.03
C ALA A 32 -6.32 9.88 3.59
N PRO A 33 -7.24 10.08 2.62
CA PRO A 33 -7.02 9.75 1.22
C PRO A 33 -5.72 10.36 0.68
N LEU A 34 -4.91 9.55 -0.01
CA LEU A 34 -3.66 9.95 -0.63
C LEU A 34 -3.73 9.63 -2.14
N PRO A 35 -3.44 10.59 -3.03
CA PRO A 35 -3.46 10.34 -4.47
C PRO A 35 -2.53 9.20 -4.89
N GLY A 36 -3.04 8.28 -5.71
CA GLY A 36 -2.30 7.12 -6.21
C GLY A 36 -1.98 6.06 -5.15
N VAL A 37 -2.61 6.12 -3.97
CA VAL A 37 -2.42 5.12 -2.91
C VAL A 37 -3.75 4.44 -2.60
N ILE A 38 -3.79 3.12 -2.78
CA ILE A 38 -4.89 2.27 -2.33
C ILE A 38 -4.72 2.06 -0.83
N GLN A 39 -5.75 2.37 -0.06
CA GLN A 39 -5.72 2.28 1.40
C GLN A 39 -6.61 1.14 1.87
N ILE A 40 -6.03 0.24 2.65
CA ILE A 40 -6.73 -0.87 3.28
C ILE A 40 -6.68 -0.64 4.78
N LYS A 41 -7.86 -0.56 5.41
CA LYS A 41 -7.95 -0.59 6.86
C LYS A 41 -8.07 -2.04 7.30
N GLY A 42 -7.00 -2.61 7.84
CA GLY A 42 -6.95 -4.02 8.13
C GLY A 42 -5.85 -4.41 9.09
N ASP A 43 -6.07 -5.54 9.77
CA ASP A 43 -5.07 -6.18 10.60
C ASP A 43 -4.21 -7.08 9.73
N ILE A 44 -2.92 -6.74 9.60
CA ILE A 44 -1.96 -7.46 8.77
C ILE A 44 -1.79 -8.94 9.18
N THR A 45 -2.21 -9.33 10.39
CA THR A 45 -2.20 -10.72 10.86
C THR A 45 -3.39 -11.53 10.34
N LYS A 46 -4.42 -10.89 9.77
CA LYS A 46 -5.63 -11.54 9.26
C LYS A 46 -5.48 -11.94 7.80
N ARG A 47 -6.01 -13.12 7.48
CA ARG A 47 -6.04 -13.65 6.12
C ARG A 47 -6.82 -12.75 5.14
N SER A 48 -7.91 -12.15 5.63
CA SER A 48 -8.72 -11.23 4.82
C SER A 48 -7.91 -10.05 4.29
N THR A 49 -6.97 -9.53 5.10
CA THR A 49 -6.16 -8.38 4.72
C THR A 49 -5.15 -8.75 3.62
N ILE A 50 -4.52 -9.92 3.69
CA ILE A 50 -3.64 -10.36 2.60
C ILE A 50 -4.42 -10.68 1.32
N GLU A 51 -5.63 -11.22 1.42
CA GLU A 51 -6.50 -11.46 0.25
C GLU A 51 -6.86 -10.16 -0.47
N GLU A 52 -7.13 -9.09 0.29
CA GLU A 52 -7.40 -7.76 -0.25
C GLU A 52 -6.16 -7.14 -0.90
N ILE A 53 -4.99 -7.19 -0.23
CA ILE A 53 -3.71 -6.74 -0.79
C ILE A 53 -3.44 -7.45 -2.13
N LEU A 54 -3.57 -8.77 -2.16
CA LEU A 54 -3.35 -9.57 -3.37
C LEU A 54 -4.35 -9.22 -4.48
N GLY A 55 -5.60 -8.88 -4.13
CA GLY A 55 -6.59 -8.37 -5.06
C GLY A 55 -6.11 -7.12 -5.80
N CYS A 56 -5.41 -6.21 -5.13
CA CYS A 56 -4.87 -4.99 -5.73
C CYS A 56 -3.76 -5.27 -6.76
N PHE A 57 -2.95 -6.31 -6.55
CA PHE A 57 -1.82 -6.65 -7.44
C PHE A 57 -2.18 -7.62 -8.57
N LYS A 58 -3.44 -8.07 -8.67
CA LYS A 58 -3.91 -8.81 -9.84
C LYS A 58 -3.87 -7.95 -11.10
N THR A 59 -3.45 -8.56 -12.19
CA THR A 59 -3.45 -7.98 -13.55
C THR A 59 -4.73 -8.40 -14.29
N SER A 60 -4.99 -7.75 -15.43
CA SER A 60 -6.18 -7.99 -16.26
C SER A 60 -6.25 -9.40 -16.87
N ASP A 61 -5.12 -10.08 -16.99
CA ASP A 61 -4.99 -11.48 -17.40
C ASP A 61 -5.04 -12.49 -16.23
N ASN A 62 -5.51 -12.04 -15.06
CA ASN A 62 -5.59 -12.82 -13.81
C ASN A 62 -4.24 -13.36 -13.30
N GLN A 63 -3.13 -12.79 -13.75
CA GLN A 63 -1.82 -13.09 -13.17
C GLN A 63 -1.59 -12.30 -11.89
N MET A 64 -0.76 -12.86 -11.02
CA MET A 64 -0.41 -12.24 -9.74
C MET A 64 0.98 -11.62 -9.86
N ASN A 65 1.05 -10.29 -9.75
CA ASN A 65 2.34 -9.61 -9.62
C ASN A 65 2.75 -9.56 -8.15
N LYS A 66 4.03 -9.85 -7.89
CA LYS A 66 4.60 -9.64 -6.56
C LYS A 66 4.90 -8.15 -6.36
N ALA A 67 4.86 -7.70 -5.11
CA ALA A 67 5.34 -6.37 -4.78
C ALA A 67 6.87 -6.31 -4.93
N ASP A 68 7.36 -5.22 -5.53
CA ASP A 68 8.80 -4.96 -5.65
C ASP A 68 9.43 -4.52 -4.33
N LEU A 69 8.64 -3.84 -3.48
CA LEU A 69 9.07 -3.29 -2.20
C LEU A 69 7.97 -3.41 -1.15
N VAL A 70 8.34 -3.85 0.05
CA VAL A 70 7.49 -3.84 1.24
C VAL A 70 8.19 -3.03 2.32
N ILE A 71 7.50 -2.01 2.84
CA ILE A 71 8.01 -1.14 3.92
C ILE A 71 7.09 -1.31 5.13
N CYS A 72 7.68 -1.45 6.32
CA CYS A 72 6.97 -1.43 7.58
C CYS A 72 7.60 -0.37 8.49
N ASP A 73 6.77 0.57 8.95
CA ASP A 73 7.14 1.64 9.89
C ASP A 73 6.30 1.57 11.17
N GLY A 74 5.70 0.40 11.43
CA GLY A 74 4.95 0.15 12.65
C GLY A 74 5.89 -0.02 13.83
N ALA A 75 5.85 0.91 14.77
CA ALA A 75 6.47 0.78 16.09
C ALA A 75 5.36 0.60 17.14
N PRO A 76 5.48 -0.34 18.09
CA PRO A 76 4.57 -0.40 19.22
C PRO A 76 4.74 0.86 20.08
N ASP A 77 3.67 1.31 20.73
CA ASP A 77 3.76 2.38 21.72
C ASP A 77 4.75 1.98 22.81
N VAL A 78 5.84 2.75 22.93
CA VAL A 78 6.82 2.56 24.00
C VAL A 78 6.24 3.15 25.29
N THR A 79 5.92 2.29 26.24
CA THR A 79 5.71 2.74 27.62
C THR A 79 7.08 3.09 28.18
N GLY A 80 7.38 4.39 28.23
CA GLY A 80 8.54 4.91 28.96
C GLY A 80 8.46 4.60 30.45
#